data_AF-A0A1H1D762-F1
#
_entry.id   AF-A0A1H1D762-F1
#
_cell.length_a   1.000
_cell.length_b   1.000
_cell.length_c   1.000
_cell.angle_alpha   90.00
_cell.angle_beta   90.00
_cell.angle_gamma   90.00
#
_symmetry.space_group_name_H-M   'P 1'
#
loop_
_entity.id
_entity.type
_entity.pdbx_description
1 polymer ?
#
loop_
_entity_poly.entity_id
_entity_poly.type
_entity_poly.pdbx_seq_one_letter_code
_entity_poly.pdbx_strand_id
1 'polypeptide(L)'
;MGVFIGNLIAFAVILFVLWKFVVPPVKRLMKERQDTVRAQLEESRIAQEKLSQASQAGERARSDAAREGSQIRDEARGDADAIREDLRAQTDREVARIGEHGEGQISLNRSNLVRGLRAGLGAEAVEVAGRLVREHLGDPANQSASVDRSLTELESMTEGADDVRVTEADRIGTRSLRASSRDAVRSLAAGFDQRTAGLDEAGLARVADDLANVVEVLGEQPVLRKHLAESAEAPEAKRALVDNLFGGKISAEATAFVQDAAAAKWSAPADFATAIERQARVAVLVGAERAGKLDETEDQLFRAGRILEGEPELTAALSDTRAPAAARVSLLDKVFGGKVNEFTAALLRQTVRLVRVGRVDAAVASIADLAAARRGESVAVVESAVALTEAQRTRTADLLARIYQRKIAVQTEVVAELLGGLRITVGNEVIEADIASRLDKAAEQLPR
;
A
#
# COMPACT_ATOMS: atom_id res chain seq x y z
N MET A 1 -117.54 -44.13 -117.97
CA MET A 1 -117.23 -44.52 -116.57
C MET A 1 -115.92 -45.31 -116.38
N GLY A 2 -115.25 -45.85 -117.41
CA GLY A 2 -114.02 -46.64 -117.23
C GLY A 2 -112.74 -45.85 -116.86
N VAL A 3 -112.64 -44.55 -117.18
CA VAL A 3 -111.41 -43.75 -117.00
C VAL A 3 -111.17 -43.32 -115.54
N PHE A 4 -112.23 -43.27 -114.71
CA PHE A 4 -112.13 -42.80 -113.32
C PHE A 4 -111.51 -43.84 -112.36
N ILE A 5 -111.74 -45.14 -112.60
CA ILE A 5 -111.27 -46.23 -111.74
C ILE A 5 -109.75 -46.44 -111.91
N GLY A 6 -109.22 -46.32 -113.12
CA GLY A 6 -107.77 -46.46 -113.38
C GLY A 6 -106.92 -45.38 -112.69
N ASN A 7 -107.41 -44.14 -112.64
CA ASN A 7 -106.70 -43.04 -112.00
C ASN A 7 -106.66 -43.19 -110.47
N LEU A 8 -107.71 -43.77 -109.87
CA LEU A 8 -107.75 -44.05 -108.43
C LEU A 8 -106.73 -45.12 -108.03
N ILE A 9 -106.56 -46.15 -108.85
CA ILE A 9 -105.56 -47.21 -108.61
C ILE A 9 -104.14 -46.64 -108.72
N ALA A 10 -103.86 -45.84 -109.75
CA ALA A 10 -102.56 -45.18 -109.89
C ALA A 10 -102.26 -44.22 -108.71
N PHE A 11 -103.27 -43.48 -108.24
CA PHE A 11 -103.15 -42.62 -107.07
C PHE A 11 -102.88 -43.42 -105.79
N ALA A 12 -103.54 -44.56 -105.59
CA ALA A 12 -103.31 -45.43 -104.45
C ALA A 12 -101.89 -46.03 -104.42
N VAL A 13 -101.34 -46.41 -105.57
CA VAL A 13 -99.96 -46.92 -105.67
C VAL A 13 -98.94 -45.84 -105.31
N ILE A 14 -99.13 -44.61 -105.80
CA ILE A 14 -98.27 -43.47 -105.44
C ILE A 14 -98.34 -43.18 -103.93
N LEU A 15 -99.54 -43.23 -103.35
CA LEU A 15 -99.74 -43.03 -101.91
C LEU A 15 -99.02 -44.10 -101.08
N PHE A 16 -99.04 -45.36 -101.53
CA PHE A 16 -98.35 -46.45 -100.86
C PHE A 16 -96.83 -46.28 -100.90
N VAL A 17 -96.25 -45.88 -102.03
CA VAL A 17 -94.81 -45.64 -102.17
C VAL A 17 -94.36 -44.46 -101.31
N LEU A 18 -95.10 -43.34 -101.33
CA LEU A 18 -94.84 -42.18 -100.45
C LEU A 18 -94.93 -42.57 -98.98
N TRP A 19 -95.95 -43.33 -98.58
CA TRP A 19 -96.14 -43.78 -97.21
C TRP A 19 -95.04 -44.76 -96.75
N LYS A 20 -94.61 -45.70 -97.60
CA LYS A 20 -93.63 -46.73 -97.23
C LYS A 20 -92.18 -46.25 -97.28
N PHE A 21 -91.80 -45.42 -98.25
CA PHE A 21 -90.39 -45.06 -98.48
C PHE A 21 -90.02 -43.63 -98.07
N VAL A 22 -90.93 -42.66 -98.11
CA VAL A 22 -90.61 -41.24 -97.82
C VAL A 22 -90.93 -40.85 -96.38
N VAL A 23 -92.04 -41.33 -95.80
CA VAL A 23 -92.42 -41.02 -94.41
C VAL A 23 -91.41 -41.51 -93.34
N PRO A 24 -90.85 -42.74 -93.40
CA PRO A 24 -89.93 -43.21 -92.37
C PRO A 24 -88.64 -42.39 -92.21
N PRO A 25 -87.88 -42.01 -93.27
CA PRO A 25 -86.66 -41.20 -93.11
C PRO A 25 -86.97 -39.79 -92.61
N VAL A 26 -88.09 -39.18 -93.03
CA VAL A 26 -88.52 -37.85 -92.55
C VAL A 26 -88.83 -37.88 -91.05
N LYS A 27 -89.56 -38.91 -90.57
CA LYS A 27 -89.85 -39.07 -89.14
C LYS A 27 -88.60 -39.28 -88.28
N ARG A 28 -87.62 -40.05 -88.76
CA ARG A 28 -86.32 -40.23 -88.06
C ARG A 28 -85.58 -38.90 -87.91
N LEU A 29 -85.49 -38.13 -89.00
CA LEU A 29 -84.78 -36.86 -89.01
C LEU A 29 -85.47 -35.81 -88.12
N MET A 30 -86.82 -35.82 -88.04
CA MET A 30 -87.56 -34.97 -87.10
C MET A 30 -87.35 -35.39 -85.64
N LYS A 31 -87.30 -36.69 -85.32
CA LYS A 31 -87.09 -37.18 -83.96
C LYS A 31 -85.67 -36.89 -83.47
N GLU A 32 -84.67 -37.07 -84.32
CA GLU A 32 -83.27 -36.73 -84.02
C GLU A 32 -83.08 -35.21 -83.80
N ARG A 33 -83.76 -34.38 -84.61
CA ARG A 33 -83.85 -32.93 -84.38
C ARG A 33 -84.56 -32.59 -83.06
N GLN A 34 -85.62 -33.31 -82.70
CA GLN A 34 -86.30 -33.12 -81.41
C GLN A 34 -85.44 -33.54 -80.21
N ASP A 35 -84.72 -34.66 -80.31
CA ASP A 35 -83.87 -35.19 -79.23
C ASP A 35 -82.61 -34.34 -79.04
N THR A 36 -82.00 -33.83 -80.11
CA THR A 36 -80.89 -32.86 -80.04
C THR A 36 -81.32 -31.53 -79.42
N VAL A 37 -82.49 -30.99 -79.79
CA VAL A 37 -83.05 -29.79 -79.15
C VAL A 37 -83.35 -30.05 -77.67
N ARG A 38 -83.89 -31.22 -77.31
CA ARG A 38 -84.14 -31.59 -75.91
C ARG A 38 -82.85 -31.71 -75.11
N ALA A 39 -81.83 -32.35 -75.66
CA ALA A 39 -80.51 -32.48 -75.04
C ALA A 39 -79.83 -31.11 -74.87
N GLN A 40 -79.88 -30.24 -75.89
CA GLN A 40 -79.36 -28.87 -75.82
C GLN A 40 -80.08 -28.02 -74.78
N LEU A 41 -81.41 -28.16 -74.65
CA LEU A 41 -82.19 -27.46 -73.61
C LEU A 41 -81.82 -27.96 -72.21
N GLU A 42 -81.66 -29.27 -71.99
CA GLU A 42 -81.29 -29.84 -70.69
C GLU A 42 -79.83 -29.52 -70.31
N GLU A 43 -78.89 -29.60 -71.25
CA GLU A 43 -77.49 -29.21 -71.06
C GLU A 43 -77.38 -27.71 -70.76
N SER A 44 -78.13 -26.86 -71.45
CA SER A 44 -78.23 -25.43 -71.15
C SER A 44 -78.81 -25.18 -69.76
N ARG A 45 -79.78 -25.98 -69.31
CA ARG A 45 -80.37 -25.85 -67.96
C ARG A 45 -79.37 -26.25 -66.88
N ILE A 46 -78.67 -27.37 -67.04
CA ILE A 46 -77.61 -27.82 -66.12
C ILE A 46 -76.44 -26.83 -66.11
N ALA A 47 -76.07 -26.27 -67.26
CA ALA A 47 -75.04 -25.24 -67.35
C ALA A 47 -75.47 -23.94 -66.63
N GLN A 48 -76.73 -23.51 -66.77
CA GLN A 48 -77.29 -22.37 -66.05
C GLN A 48 -77.39 -22.63 -64.53
N GLU A 49 -77.78 -23.84 -64.11
CA GLU A 49 -77.79 -24.26 -62.70
C GLU A 49 -76.37 -24.27 -62.11
N LYS A 50 -75.37 -24.84 -62.82
CA LYS A 50 -73.97 -24.82 -62.37
C LYS A 50 -73.38 -23.43 -62.36
N LEU A 51 -73.69 -22.59 -63.36
CA LEU A 51 -73.24 -21.20 -63.40
C LEU A 51 -73.82 -20.40 -62.23
N SER A 52 -75.10 -20.59 -61.91
CA SER A 52 -75.74 -19.91 -60.77
C SER A 52 -75.24 -20.43 -59.42
N GLN A 53 -74.96 -21.72 -59.28
CA GLN A 53 -74.30 -22.26 -58.08
C GLN A 53 -72.86 -21.75 -57.93
N ALA A 54 -72.08 -21.73 -59.01
CA ALA A 54 -70.72 -21.20 -59.00
C ALA A 54 -70.68 -19.69 -58.72
N SER A 55 -71.65 -18.92 -59.26
CA SER A 55 -71.76 -17.49 -58.95
C SER A 55 -72.12 -17.25 -57.49
N GLN A 56 -73.08 -18.00 -56.94
CA GLN A 56 -73.44 -17.93 -55.52
C GLN A 56 -72.28 -18.35 -54.61
N ALA A 57 -71.56 -19.41 -54.96
CA ALA A 57 -70.37 -19.84 -54.21
C ALA A 57 -69.26 -18.79 -54.28
N GLY A 58 -69.03 -18.19 -55.45
CA GLY A 58 -68.05 -17.12 -55.64
C GLY A 58 -68.43 -15.80 -54.94
N GLU A 59 -69.72 -15.50 -54.81
CA GLU A 59 -70.22 -14.37 -54.01
C GLU A 59 -70.06 -14.63 -52.51
N ARG A 60 -70.39 -15.84 -52.03
CA ARG A 60 -70.17 -16.24 -50.64
C ARG A 60 -68.68 -16.20 -50.27
N ALA A 61 -67.81 -16.80 -51.09
CA ALA A 61 -66.37 -16.76 -50.87
C ALA A 61 -65.81 -15.32 -50.85
N ARG A 62 -66.32 -14.43 -51.71
CA ARG A 62 -65.96 -12.99 -51.68
C ARG A 62 -66.44 -12.29 -50.41
N SER A 63 -67.66 -12.59 -49.96
CA SER A 63 -68.20 -12.05 -48.71
C SER A 63 -67.45 -12.54 -47.47
N ASP A 64 -67.09 -13.83 -47.45
CA ASP A 64 -66.33 -14.46 -46.37
C ASP A 64 -64.91 -13.91 -46.31
N ALA A 65 -64.22 -13.81 -47.45
CA ALA A 65 -62.90 -13.19 -47.53
C ALA A 65 -62.93 -11.70 -47.17
N ALA A 66 -64.01 -10.98 -47.49
CA ALA A 66 -64.19 -9.59 -47.05
C ALA A 66 -64.38 -9.49 -45.53
N ARG A 67 -65.13 -10.41 -44.91
CA ARG A 67 -65.31 -10.49 -43.46
C ARG A 67 -64.02 -10.85 -42.74
N GLU A 68 -63.33 -11.90 -43.17
CA GLU A 68 -62.03 -12.30 -42.63
C GLU A 68 -60.98 -11.19 -42.80
N GLY A 69 -60.95 -10.54 -43.98
CA GLY A 69 -60.10 -9.38 -44.22
C GLY A 69 -60.41 -8.18 -43.31
N SER A 70 -61.68 -7.95 -42.95
CA SER A 70 -62.03 -6.94 -41.95
C SER A 70 -61.60 -7.33 -40.53
N GLN A 71 -61.78 -8.60 -40.14
CA GLN A 71 -61.34 -9.11 -38.84
C GLN A 71 -59.82 -8.99 -38.68
N ILE A 72 -59.04 -9.42 -39.67
CA ILE A 72 -57.58 -9.29 -39.67
C ILE A 72 -57.15 -7.82 -39.55
N ARG A 73 -57.85 -6.89 -40.22
CA ARG A 73 -57.54 -5.46 -40.11
C ARG A 73 -57.86 -4.89 -38.74
N ASP A 74 -58.94 -5.34 -38.11
CA ASP A 74 -59.32 -4.88 -36.77
C ASP A 74 -58.43 -5.47 -35.69
N GLU A 75 -58.02 -6.74 -35.81
CA GLU A 75 -56.99 -7.36 -34.98
C GLU A 75 -55.64 -6.66 -35.15
N ALA A 76 -55.18 -6.42 -36.38
CA ALA A 76 -53.94 -5.71 -36.64
C ALA A 76 -53.96 -4.25 -36.12
N ARG A 77 -55.13 -3.60 -36.10
CA ARG A 77 -55.30 -2.29 -35.46
C ARG A 77 -55.18 -2.39 -33.95
N GLY A 78 -55.83 -3.38 -33.33
CA GLY A 78 -55.73 -3.65 -31.90
C GLY A 78 -54.28 -3.93 -31.47
N ASP A 79 -53.58 -4.77 -32.21
CA ASP A 79 -52.17 -5.08 -31.98
C ASP A 79 -51.28 -3.83 -32.15
N ALA A 80 -51.53 -3.03 -33.19
CA ALA A 80 -50.79 -1.78 -33.40
C ALA A 80 -50.99 -0.79 -32.25
N ASP A 81 -52.19 -0.71 -31.68
CA ASP A 81 -52.48 0.14 -30.52
C ASP A 81 -51.83 -0.41 -29.25
N ALA A 82 -51.87 -1.73 -29.02
CA ALA A 82 -51.19 -2.38 -27.91
C ALA A 82 -49.65 -2.18 -27.97
N ILE A 83 -49.05 -2.31 -29.16
CA ILE A 83 -47.62 -2.04 -29.37
C ILE A 83 -47.28 -0.58 -29.09
N ARG A 84 -48.12 0.37 -29.52
CA ARG A 84 -47.92 1.80 -29.21
C ARG A 84 -48.00 2.07 -27.71
N GLU A 85 -48.94 1.44 -27.01
CA GLU A 85 -49.09 1.60 -25.56
C GLU A 85 -47.88 1.01 -24.81
N ASP A 86 -47.43 -0.19 -25.18
CA ASP A 86 -46.25 -0.80 -24.56
C ASP A 86 -44.97 0.01 -24.84
N LEU A 87 -44.77 0.48 -26.07
CA LEU A 87 -43.64 1.36 -26.41
C LEU A 87 -43.67 2.67 -25.60
N ARG A 88 -44.86 3.27 -25.39
CA ARG A 88 -45.01 4.45 -24.52
C ARG A 88 -44.64 4.11 -23.07
N ALA A 89 -45.18 3.04 -22.53
CA ALA A 89 -44.87 2.61 -21.16
C ALA A 89 -43.38 2.28 -20.97
N GLN A 90 -42.73 1.64 -21.95
CA GLN A 90 -41.29 1.39 -21.93
C GLN A 90 -40.50 2.70 -21.99
N THR A 91 -40.89 3.63 -22.86
CA THR A 91 -40.24 4.95 -22.98
C THR A 91 -40.36 5.74 -21.67
N ASP A 92 -41.52 5.74 -21.03
CA ASP A 92 -41.74 6.43 -19.76
C ASP A 92 -40.85 5.85 -18.65
N ARG A 93 -40.71 4.51 -18.60
CA ARG A 93 -39.78 3.84 -17.66
C ARG A 93 -38.32 4.18 -17.94
N GLU A 94 -37.91 4.27 -19.21
CA GLU A 94 -36.54 4.62 -19.58
C GLU A 94 -36.25 6.08 -19.24
N VAL A 95 -37.17 7.00 -19.54
CA VAL A 95 -37.06 8.42 -19.18
C VAL A 95 -36.96 8.59 -17.66
N ALA A 96 -37.79 7.87 -16.89
CA ALA A 96 -37.70 7.88 -15.43
C ALA A 96 -36.33 7.37 -14.93
N ARG A 97 -35.83 6.25 -15.48
CA ARG A 97 -34.52 5.70 -15.14
C ARG A 97 -33.38 6.68 -15.46
N ILE A 98 -33.41 7.31 -16.63
CA ILE A 98 -32.43 8.34 -17.03
C ILE A 98 -32.51 9.54 -16.09
N GLY A 99 -33.72 9.96 -15.70
CA GLY A 99 -33.95 11.03 -14.74
C GLY A 99 -33.32 10.74 -13.37
N GLU A 100 -33.65 9.60 -12.76
CA GLU A 100 -33.11 9.18 -11.47
C GLU A 100 -31.57 9.06 -11.50
N HIS A 101 -31.02 8.47 -12.57
CA HIS A 101 -29.58 8.38 -12.75
C HIS A 101 -28.93 9.77 -12.90
N GLY A 102 -29.57 10.67 -13.66
CA GLY A 102 -29.14 12.04 -13.84
C GLY A 102 -29.12 12.84 -12.53
N GLU A 103 -30.16 12.72 -11.70
CA GLU A 103 -30.21 13.34 -10.37
C GLU A 103 -29.08 12.84 -9.46
N GLY A 104 -28.83 11.53 -9.46
CA GLY A 104 -27.69 10.92 -8.75
C GLY A 104 -26.36 11.49 -9.22
N GLN A 105 -26.15 11.61 -10.53
CA GLN A 105 -24.92 12.15 -11.11
C GLN A 105 -24.73 13.65 -10.79
N ILE A 106 -25.81 14.44 -10.80
CA ILE A 106 -25.77 15.85 -10.41
C ILE A 106 -25.39 16.01 -8.94
N SER A 107 -25.96 15.18 -8.06
CA SER A 107 -25.61 15.19 -6.63
C SER A 107 -24.14 14.84 -6.40
N LEU A 108 -23.64 13.79 -7.08
CA LEU A 108 -22.23 13.41 -7.05
C LEU A 108 -21.33 14.54 -7.55
N ASN A 109 -21.62 15.11 -8.72
CA ASN A 109 -20.86 16.21 -9.30
C ASN A 109 -20.87 17.44 -8.37
N ARG A 110 -22.00 17.77 -7.74
CA ARG A 110 -22.10 18.85 -6.76
C ARG A 110 -21.22 18.56 -5.54
N SER A 111 -21.25 17.35 -4.99
CA SER A 111 -20.40 16.98 -3.85
C SER A 111 -18.91 17.03 -4.20
N ASN A 112 -18.53 16.62 -5.42
CA ASN A 112 -17.17 16.68 -5.93
C ASN A 112 -16.72 18.14 -6.12
N LEU A 113 -17.58 18.99 -6.68
CA LEU A 113 -17.30 20.41 -6.85
C LEU A 113 -17.09 21.09 -5.50
N VAL A 114 -17.97 20.83 -4.52
CA VAL A 114 -17.84 21.40 -3.17
C VAL A 114 -16.57 20.93 -2.48
N ARG A 115 -16.20 19.64 -2.62
CA ARG A 115 -14.92 19.13 -2.08
C ARG A 115 -13.72 19.80 -2.75
N GLY A 116 -13.70 19.87 -4.08
CA GLY A 116 -12.65 20.54 -4.83
C GLY A 116 -12.50 22.02 -4.46
N LEU A 117 -13.62 22.74 -4.29
CA LEU A 117 -13.60 24.15 -3.85
C LEU A 117 -13.07 24.29 -2.41
N ARG A 118 -13.44 23.39 -1.49
CA ARG A 118 -12.93 23.38 -0.11
C ARG A 118 -11.43 23.08 -0.07
N ALA A 119 -10.97 22.12 -0.86
CA ALA A 119 -9.55 21.80 -0.98
C ALA A 119 -8.75 23.00 -1.54
N GLY A 120 -9.23 23.61 -2.63
CA GLY A 120 -8.59 24.78 -3.24
C GLY A 120 -8.55 26.00 -2.32
N LEU A 121 -9.68 26.32 -1.67
CA LEU A 121 -9.74 27.43 -0.71
C LEU A 121 -8.85 27.15 0.51
N GLY A 122 -8.81 25.90 0.98
CA GLY A 122 -7.95 25.48 2.08
C GLY A 122 -6.47 25.65 1.75
N ALA A 123 -6.05 25.23 0.55
CA ALA A 123 -4.67 25.36 0.10
C ALA A 123 -4.24 26.83 0.03
N GLU A 124 -5.07 27.69 -0.58
CA GLU A 124 -4.79 29.14 -0.65
C GLU A 124 -4.75 29.78 0.74
N ALA A 125 -5.65 29.38 1.64
CA ALA A 125 -5.66 29.89 3.02
C ALA A 125 -4.39 29.51 3.78
N VAL A 126 -3.90 28.28 3.65
CA VAL A 126 -2.64 27.85 4.27
C VAL A 126 -1.44 28.57 3.64
N GLU A 127 -1.44 28.80 2.33
CA GLU A 127 -0.39 29.57 1.66
C GLU A 127 -0.32 31.02 2.19
N VAL A 128 -1.46 31.70 2.28
CA VAL A 128 -1.54 33.06 2.83
C VAL A 128 -1.13 33.08 4.30
N ALA A 129 -1.58 32.10 5.10
CA ALA A 129 -1.18 31.97 6.49
C ALA A 129 0.33 31.75 6.61
N GLY A 130 0.93 30.88 5.80
CA GLY A 130 2.37 30.61 5.79
C GLY A 130 3.19 31.86 5.43
N ARG A 131 2.71 32.67 4.48
CA ARG A 131 3.32 33.95 4.12
C ARG A 131 3.27 34.96 5.27
N LEU A 132 2.10 35.14 5.89
CA LEU A 132 1.91 36.06 7.01
C LEU A 132 2.75 35.66 8.22
N VAL A 133 2.83 34.37 8.51
CA VAL A 133 3.67 33.81 9.58
C VAL A 133 5.15 34.07 9.29
N ARG A 134 5.63 33.85 8.06
CA ARG A 134 7.02 34.15 7.67
C ARG A 134 7.36 35.62 7.82
N GLU A 135 6.45 36.51 7.43
CA GLU A 135 6.61 37.96 7.60
C GLU A 135 6.68 38.34 9.09
N HIS A 136 5.77 37.80 9.91
CA HIS A 136 5.76 38.03 11.36
C HIS A 136 7.04 37.52 12.04
N LEU A 137 7.57 36.38 11.60
CA LEU A 137 8.80 35.77 12.10
C LEU A 137 10.07 36.36 11.47
N GLY A 138 9.98 37.43 10.69
CA GLY A 138 11.15 38.20 10.25
C GLY A 138 11.79 39.03 11.37
N ASP A 139 11.06 39.26 12.47
CA ASP A 139 11.56 39.98 13.66
C ASP A 139 12.17 39.00 14.68
N PRO A 140 13.44 39.17 15.10
CA PRO A 140 14.08 38.35 16.13
C PRO A 140 13.29 38.25 17.44
N ALA A 141 12.55 39.30 17.83
CA ALA A 141 11.71 39.27 19.04
C ALA A 141 10.55 38.26 18.89
N ASN A 142 9.94 38.20 17.72
CA ASN A 142 8.85 37.26 17.42
C ASN A 142 9.38 35.81 17.30
N GLN A 143 10.58 35.64 16.77
CA GLN A 143 11.26 34.33 16.72
C GLN A 143 11.55 33.80 18.13
N SER A 144 12.08 34.63 19.03
CA SER A 144 12.29 34.23 20.44
C SER A 144 10.97 33.92 21.14
N ALA A 145 9.93 34.73 20.94
CA ALA A 145 8.62 34.48 21.52
C ALA A 145 7.97 33.19 20.98
N SER A 146 8.29 32.79 19.75
CA SER A 146 7.88 31.50 19.18
C SER A 146 8.57 30.34 19.90
N VAL A 147 9.86 30.44 20.19
CA VAL A 147 10.62 29.44 20.96
C VAL A 147 9.98 29.24 22.34
N ASP A 148 9.67 30.32 23.05
CA ASP A 148 9.06 30.25 24.38
C ASP A 148 7.66 29.61 24.37
N ARG A 149 6.88 29.84 23.32
CA ARG A 149 5.59 29.18 23.10
C ARG A 149 5.76 27.69 22.84
N SER A 150 6.69 27.31 21.97
CA SER A 150 7.00 25.89 21.70
C SER A 150 7.45 25.15 22.97
N LEU A 151 8.29 25.77 23.81
CA LEU A 151 8.71 25.19 25.08
C LEU A 151 7.55 25.01 26.05
N THR A 152 6.68 26.01 26.18
CA THR A 152 5.48 25.93 27.04
C THR A 152 4.53 24.81 26.60
N GLU A 153 4.36 24.65 25.29
CA GLU A 153 3.53 23.57 24.74
C GLU A 153 4.15 22.19 25.03
N LEU A 154 5.46 22.05 24.83
CA LEU A 154 6.18 20.82 25.19
C LEU A 154 6.03 20.50 26.69
N GLU A 155 6.10 21.48 27.59
CA GLU A 155 5.84 21.26 29.02
C GLU A 155 4.43 20.71 29.25
N SER A 156 3.41 21.33 28.64
CA SER A 156 2.02 20.89 28.80
C SER A 156 1.76 19.45 28.30
N MET A 157 2.47 19.01 27.25
CA MET A 157 2.37 17.64 26.75
C MET A 157 3.00 16.61 27.71
N THR A 158 3.92 17.06 28.57
CA THR A 158 4.66 16.18 29.50
C THR A 158 3.99 16.01 30.85
N GLU A 159 3.13 16.96 31.25
CA GLU A 159 2.42 16.95 32.53
C GLU A 159 1.36 15.84 32.67
N GLY A 160 1.13 15.02 31.62
CA GLY A 160 0.20 13.87 31.64
C GLY A 160 0.86 12.50 31.44
N ALA A 161 2.19 12.40 31.45
CA ALA A 161 2.92 11.22 30.95
C ALA A 161 3.66 10.42 32.05
N ASP A 162 3.17 10.44 33.28
CA ASP A 162 3.84 9.85 34.46
C ASP A 162 3.70 8.33 34.63
N ASP A 163 2.96 7.62 33.77
CA ASP A 163 2.71 6.18 33.97
C ASP A 163 3.42 5.29 32.93
N VAL A 164 4.35 4.48 33.45
CA VAL A 164 5.05 3.33 32.85
C VAL A 164 5.83 3.59 31.57
N ARG A 165 7.13 3.93 31.68
CA ARG A 165 8.09 3.75 30.58
C ARG A 165 9.40 3.15 31.09
N VAL A 166 9.69 1.93 30.65
CA VAL A 166 11.02 1.30 30.71
C VAL A 166 12.04 2.35 30.26
N THR A 167 13.06 2.61 31.08
CA THR A 167 14.08 3.64 30.84
C THR A 167 14.68 3.47 29.45
N GLU A 168 14.56 4.50 28.61
CA GLU A 168 15.01 4.48 27.22
C GLU A 168 16.54 4.29 27.10
N ALA A 169 17.28 4.62 28.17
CA ALA A 169 18.70 4.33 28.34
C ALA A 169 19.04 2.83 28.20
N ASP A 170 18.17 1.94 28.69
CA ASP A 170 18.37 0.48 28.60
C ASP A 170 18.18 -0.05 27.16
N ARG A 171 17.56 0.74 26.29
CA ARG A 171 17.21 0.36 24.92
C ARG A 171 18.21 0.86 23.87
N ILE A 172 19.15 1.73 24.26
CA ILE A 172 20.17 2.27 23.35
C ILE A 172 21.05 1.12 22.82
N GLY A 173 21.08 0.98 21.49
CA GLY A 173 21.75 -0.12 20.78
C GLY A 173 21.01 -1.47 20.78
N THR A 174 19.82 -1.57 21.38
CA THR A 174 19.03 -2.83 21.47
C THR A 174 17.60 -2.69 20.95
N ARG A 175 17.20 -1.51 20.44
CA ARG A 175 15.83 -1.25 19.94
C ARG A 175 15.38 -2.17 18.81
N SER A 176 16.29 -2.58 17.93
CA SER A 176 15.98 -3.50 16.81
C SER A 176 15.79 -4.95 17.26
N LEU A 177 16.19 -5.28 18.49
CA LEU A 177 16.14 -6.63 19.01
C LEU A 177 14.73 -6.99 19.50
N ARG A 178 14.32 -8.23 19.25
CA ARG A 178 13.07 -8.79 19.79
C ARG A 178 13.18 -9.05 21.31
N ALA A 179 12.05 -9.29 21.96
CA ALA A 179 11.95 -9.41 23.42
C ALA A 179 13.00 -10.35 24.04
N SER A 180 13.13 -11.59 23.58
CA SER A 180 14.08 -12.55 24.15
C SER A 180 15.54 -12.10 24.02
N SER A 181 15.93 -11.58 22.85
CA SER A 181 17.27 -11.02 22.65
C SER A 181 17.54 -9.80 23.53
N ARG A 182 16.56 -8.92 23.74
CA ARG A 182 16.70 -7.76 24.66
C ARG A 182 16.90 -8.21 26.10
N ASP A 183 16.13 -9.19 26.56
CA ASP A 183 16.26 -9.71 27.92
C ASP A 183 17.59 -10.43 28.12
N ALA A 184 18.06 -11.18 27.11
CA ALA A 184 19.40 -11.78 27.11
C ALA A 184 20.49 -10.71 27.21
N VAL A 185 20.45 -9.67 26.37
CA VAL A 185 21.45 -8.57 26.41
C VAL A 185 21.45 -7.87 27.77
N ARG A 186 20.28 -7.59 28.35
CA ARG A 186 20.19 -6.96 29.69
C ARG A 186 20.83 -7.83 30.77
N SER A 187 20.50 -9.12 30.79
CA SER A 187 21.07 -10.06 31.75
C SER A 187 22.59 -10.23 31.59
N LEU A 188 23.07 -10.25 30.35
CA LEU A 188 24.50 -10.37 30.04
C LEU A 188 25.28 -9.12 30.46
N ALA A 189 24.71 -7.93 30.22
CA ALA A 189 25.33 -6.67 30.63
C ALA A 189 25.51 -6.61 32.16
N ALA A 190 24.47 -6.94 32.93
CA ALA A 190 24.54 -6.96 34.40
C ALA A 190 25.61 -7.95 34.92
N GLY A 191 25.68 -9.16 34.33
CA GLY A 191 26.71 -10.15 34.68
C GLY A 191 28.12 -9.71 34.30
N PHE A 192 28.28 -9.00 33.18
CA PHE A 192 29.56 -8.45 32.75
C PHE A 192 30.07 -7.36 33.69
N ASP A 193 29.20 -6.42 34.10
CA ASP A 193 29.57 -5.33 35.00
C ASP A 193 30.08 -5.89 36.33
N GLN A 194 29.42 -6.92 36.87
CA GLN A 194 29.87 -7.60 38.07
C GLN A 194 31.25 -8.25 37.91
N ARG A 195 31.52 -8.91 36.78
CA ARG A 195 32.80 -9.60 36.53
C ARG A 195 33.96 -8.64 36.28
N THR A 196 33.68 -7.51 35.66
CA THR A 196 34.71 -6.52 35.28
C THR A 196 34.91 -5.42 36.31
N ALA A 197 34.13 -5.43 37.41
CA ALA A 197 34.20 -4.46 38.50
C ALA A 197 35.62 -4.29 39.08
N GLY A 198 36.41 -5.36 39.16
CA GLY A 198 37.76 -5.36 39.73
C GLY A 198 38.92 -5.16 38.74
N LEU A 199 38.65 -5.02 37.43
CA LEU A 199 39.71 -4.85 36.43
C LEU A 199 40.28 -3.42 36.43
N ASP A 200 41.50 -3.23 35.94
CA ASP A 200 42.05 -1.91 35.61
C ASP A 200 41.76 -1.55 34.14
N GLU A 201 42.22 -0.39 33.67
CA GLU A 201 41.99 0.03 32.27
C GLU A 201 42.62 -0.94 31.27
N ALA A 202 43.79 -1.49 31.58
CA ALA A 202 44.49 -2.46 30.73
C ALA A 202 43.73 -3.79 30.64
N GLY A 203 43.18 -4.28 31.76
CA GLY A 203 42.33 -5.46 31.81
C GLY A 203 41.05 -5.27 30.99
N LEU A 204 40.39 -4.12 31.11
CA LEU A 204 39.21 -3.78 30.33
C LEU A 204 39.51 -3.68 28.82
N ALA A 205 40.62 -3.06 28.44
CA ALA A 205 41.06 -2.98 27.06
C ALA A 205 41.32 -4.38 26.48
N ARG A 206 41.96 -5.27 27.26
CA ARG A 206 42.17 -6.67 26.86
C ARG A 206 40.85 -7.41 26.65
N VAL A 207 39.90 -7.29 27.58
CA VAL A 207 38.56 -7.90 27.44
C VAL A 207 37.84 -7.35 26.21
N ALA A 208 37.92 -6.05 25.95
CA ALA A 208 37.31 -5.43 24.78
C ALA A 208 37.88 -6.01 23.46
N ASP A 209 39.21 -6.11 23.35
CA ASP A 209 39.88 -6.66 22.17
C ASP A 209 39.57 -8.16 22.00
N ASP A 210 39.58 -8.91 23.10
CA ASP A 210 39.27 -10.34 23.09
C ASP A 210 37.84 -10.60 22.60
N LEU A 211 36.85 -9.86 23.11
CA LEU A 211 35.47 -9.94 22.63
C LEU A 211 35.35 -9.51 21.17
N ALA A 212 36.08 -8.47 20.74
CA ALA A 212 36.12 -8.06 19.34
C ALA A 212 36.63 -9.19 18.42
N ASN A 213 37.73 -9.83 18.81
CA ASN A 213 38.31 -10.96 18.08
C ASN A 213 37.33 -12.13 17.98
N VAL A 214 36.58 -12.41 19.05
CA VAL A 214 35.48 -13.40 19.00
C VAL A 214 34.44 -13.00 17.96
N VAL A 215 34.04 -11.73 17.91
CA VAL A 215 33.06 -11.24 16.92
C VAL A 215 33.57 -11.38 15.48
N GLU A 216 34.86 -11.17 15.24
CA GLU A 216 35.50 -11.40 13.93
C GLU A 216 35.39 -12.87 13.53
N VAL A 217 35.80 -13.80 14.41
CA VAL A 217 35.70 -15.24 14.17
C VAL A 217 34.25 -15.67 13.89
N LEU A 218 33.28 -15.15 14.64
CA LEU A 218 31.85 -15.41 14.41
C LEU A 218 31.33 -14.80 13.09
N GLY A 219 31.98 -13.75 12.58
CA GLY A 219 31.71 -13.18 11.27
C GLY A 219 32.23 -14.07 10.15
N GLU A 220 33.45 -14.56 10.28
CA GLU A 220 34.08 -15.47 9.31
C GLU A 220 33.47 -16.87 9.29
N GLN A 221 32.91 -17.31 10.43
CA GLN A 221 32.33 -18.65 10.60
C GLN A 221 30.82 -18.59 10.89
N PRO A 222 29.95 -18.31 9.89
CA PRO A 222 28.50 -18.21 10.09
C PRO A 222 27.85 -19.47 10.67
N VAL A 223 28.40 -20.65 10.38
CA VAL A 223 27.92 -21.95 10.89
C VAL A 223 28.15 -22.04 12.40
N LEU A 224 29.35 -21.67 12.87
CA LEU A 224 29.68 -21.61 14.29
C LEU A 224 28.76 -20.63 15.02
N ARG A 225 28.56 -19.43 14.46
CA ARG A 225 27.65 -18.42 15.02
C ARG A 225 26.23 -18.96 15.14
N LYS A 226 25.72 -19.66 14.11
CA LYS A 226 24.38 -20.26 14.14
C LYS A 226 24.26 -21.28 15.27
N HIS A 227 25.20 -22.21 15.39
CA HIS A 227 25.18 -23.23 16.44
C HIS A 227 25.29 -22.65 17.86
N LEU A 228 26.14 -21.63 18.06
CA LEU A 228 26.29 -20.98 19.36
C LEU A 228 25.04 -20.16 19.74
N ALA A 229 24.34 -19.56 18.78
CA ALA A 229 23.15 -18.75 19.03
C ALA A 229 21.83 -19.55 19.12
N GLU A 230 21.78 -20.77 18.57
CA GLU A 230 20.56 -21.59 18.50
C GLU A 230 20.09 -22.02 19.90
N SER A 231 18.85 -21.74 20.31
CA SER A 231 18.36 -22.11 21.65
C SER A 231 18.49 -23.62 21.87
N ALA A 232 19.36 -24.04 22.79
CA ALA A 232 19.61 -25.46 23.08
C ALA A 232 19.07 -25.85 24.45
N GLU A 233 18.56 -27.07 24.57
CA GLU A 233 18.13 -27.67 25.84
C GLU A 233 19.33 -27.98 26.77
N ALA A 234 20.55 -28.05 26.23
CA ALA A 234 21.78 -28.37 26.96
C ALA A 234 22.81 -27.20 26.93
N PRO A 235 22.64 -26.14 27.76
CA PRO A 235 23.53 -24.98 27.78
C PRO A 235 24.97 -25.34 28.15
N GLU A 236 25.20 -26.38 28.96
CA GLU A 236 26.55 -26.78 29.37
C GLU A 236 27.41 -27.29 28.21
N ALA A 237 26.81 -27.98 27.23
CA ALA A 237 27.54 -28.44 26.05
C ALA A 237 28.08 -27.27 25.23
N LYS A 238 27.33 -26.16 25.16
CA LYS A 238 27.78 -24.93 24.50
C LYS A 238 28.87 -24.21 25.28
N ARG A 239 28.76 -24.15 26.61
CA ARG A 239 29.82 -23.57 27.44
C ARG A 239 31.14 -24.32 27.27
N ALA A 240 31.09 -25.66 27.22
CA ALA A 240 32.24 -26.51 26.93
C ALA A 240 32.79 -26.29 25.51
N LEU A 241 31.91 -26.10 24.51
CA LEU A 241 32.35 -25.77 23.15
C LEU A 241 33.07 -24.41 23.10
N VAL A 242 32.54 -23.38 23.78
CA VAL A 242 33.19 -22.07 23.89
C VAL A 242 34.56 -22.19 24.57
N ASP A 243 34.65 -22.96 25.65
CA ASP A 243 35.90 -23.23 26.36
C ASP A 243 36.94 -23.91 25.46
N ASN A 244 36.55 -24.95 24.73
CA ASN A 244 37.46 -25.64 23.80
C ASN A 244 37.96 -24.73 22.66
N LEU A 245 37.13 -23.79 22.20
CA LEU A 245 37.47 -22.92 21.07
C LEU A 245 38.34 -21.73 21.49
N PHE A 246 37.98 -21.09 22.61
CA PHE A 246 38.53 -19.80 23.03
C PHE A 246 39.31 -19.86 24.36
N GLY A 247 39.14 -20.91 25.16
CA GLY A 247 39.84 -21.10 26.42
C GLY A 247 41.35 -21.03 26.24
N GLY A 248 42.00 -20.25 27.10
CA GLY A 248 43.44 -19.99 27.05
C GLY A 248 43.91 -19.08 25.91
N LYS A 249 43.03 -18.70 24.96
CA LYS A 249 43.35 -17.75 23.88
C LYS A 249 42.88 -16.33 24.18
N ILE A 250 41.78 -16.21 24.92
CA ILE A 250 41.23 -14.94 25.41
C ILE A 250 41.20 -14.91 26.94
N SER A 251 40.93 -13.76 27.53
CA SER A 251 40.83 -13.59 28.98
C SER A 251 39.73 -14.48 29.59
N ALA A 252 39.85 -14.77 30.89
CA ALA A 252 38.87 -15.57 31.62
C ALA A 252 37.49 -14.89 31.63
N GLU A 253 37.46 -13.57 31.78
CA GLU A 253 36.25 -12.75 31.80
C GLU A 253 35.56 -12.73 30.43
N ALA A 254 36.33 -12.62 29.34
CA ALA A 254 35.82 -12.70 27.98
C ALA A 254 35.25 -14.10 27.68
N THR A 255 35.96 -15.16 28.08
CA THR A 255 35.50 -16.56 27.94
C THR A 255 34.18 -16.76 28.68
N ALA A 256 34.11 -16.35 29.95
CA ALA A 256 32.90 -16.47 30.76
C ALA A 256 31.72 -15.70 30.16
N PHE A 257 31.96 -14.49 29.62
CA PHE A 257 30.91 -13.72 28.96
C PHE A 257 30.38 -14.43 27.71
N VAL A 258 31.25 -14.99 26.86
CA VAL A 258 30.83 -15.72 25.66
C VAL A 258 30.09 -17.02 26.03
N GLN A 259 30.50 -17.69 27.10
CA GLN A 259 29.80 -18.85 27.65
C GLN A 259 28.37 -18.50 28.10
N ASP A 260 28.22 -17.40 28.84
CA ASP A 260 26.89 -16.91 29.26
C ASP A 260 26.04 -16.51 28.07
N ALA A 261 26.64 -15.83 27.08
CA ALA A 261 25.95 -15.46 25.85
C ALA A 261 25.49 -16.70 25.07
N ALA A 262 26.31 -17.76 25.02
CA ALA A 262 25.95 -19.00 24.33
C ALA A 262 24.84 -19.79 25.06
N ALA A 263 24.76 -19.64 26.39
CA ALA A 263 23.69 -20.21 27.22
C ALA A 263 22.38 -19.39 27.18
N ALA A 264 22.42 -18.15 26.71
CA ALA A 264 21.26 -17.27 26.62
C ALA A 264 20.32 -17.63 25.44
N LYS A 265 19.10 -17.10 25.49
CA LYS A 265 18.08 -17.30 24.44
C LYS A 265 18.07 -16.12 23.47
N TRP A 266 18.30 -16.41 22.19
CA TRP A 266 18.34 -15.41 21.13
C TRP A 266 17.15 -15.55 20.19
N SER A 267 16.59 -14.42 19.76
CA SER A 267 15.55 -14.38 18.72
C SER A 267 16.11 -14.53 17.31
N ALA A 268 17.37 -14.15 17.08
CA ALA A 268 18.07 -14.37 15.82
C ALA A 268 19.57 -14.65 16.05
N PRO A 269 20.23 -15.46 15.20
CA PRO A 269 21.65 -15.74 15.33
C PRO A 269 22.57 -14.52 15.20
N ALA A 270 22.11 -13.48 14.50
CA ALA A 270 22.84 -12.22 14.39
C ALA A 270 22.90 -11.47 15.73
N ASP A 271 21.82 -11.53 16.53
CA ASP A 271 21.71 -10.84 17.82
C ASP A 271 22.77 -11.30 18.82
N PHE A 272 23.16 -12.58 18.77
CA PHE A 272 24.25 -13.15 19.57
C PHE A 272 25.58 -12.43 19.31
N ALA A 273 25.95 -12.26 18.04
CA ALA A 273 27.19 -11.55 17.69
C ALA A 273 27.09 -10.05 18.02
N THR A 274 25.92 -9.44 17.80
CA THR A 274 25.64 -8.04 18.16
C THR A 274 25.78 -7.79 19.66
N ALA A 275 25.37 -8.73 20.50
CA ALA A 275 25.49 -8.61 21.95
C ALA A 275 26.95 -8.65 22.42
N ILE A 276 27.75 -9.55 21.84
CA ILE A 276 29.20 -9.63 22.13
C ILE A 276 29.89 -8.35 21.66
N GLU A 277 29.56 -7.87 20.46
CA GLU A 277 30.09 -6.63 19.91
C GLU A 277 29.74 -5.42 20.78
N ARG A 278 28.48 -5.33 21.21
CA ARG A 278 28.03 -4.29 22.14
C ARG A 278 28.85 -4.33 23.42
N GLN A 279 29.05 -5.51 24.01
CA GLN A 279 29.78 -5.61 25.28
C GLN A 279 31.26 -5.29 25.13
N ALA A 280 31.86 -5.64 24.00
CA ALA A 280 33.22 -5.24 23.66
C ALA A 280 33.38 -3.71 23.66
N ARG A 281 32.42 -2.99 23.06
CA ARG A 281 32.38 -1.51 23.07
C ARG A 281 32.14 -0.95 24.47
N VAL A 282 31.23 -1.55 25.24
CA VAL A 282 30.98 -1.16 26.65
C VAL A 282 32.26 -1.29 27.47
N ALA A 283 33.04 -2.35 27.31
CA ALA A 283 34.29 -2.55 28.03
C ALA A 283 35.29 -1.40 27.81
N VAL A 284 35.42 -0.89 26.57
CA VAL A 284 36.25 0.29 26.28
C VAL A 284 35.70 1.54 26.98
N LEU A 285 34.38 1.74 26.96
CA LEU A 285 33.73 2.87 27.64
C LEU A 285 33.87 2.79 29.16
N VAL A 286 33.89 1.59 29.75
CA VAL A 286 34.21 1.36 31.18
C VAL A 286 35.64 1.79 31.47
N GLY A 287 36.57 1.46 30.57
CA GLY A 287 37.96 1.90 30.69
C GLY A 287 38.07 3.41 30.65
N ALA A 288 37.37 4.05 29.70
CA ALA A 288 37.33 5.50 29.56
C ALA A 288 36.76 6.20 30.80
N GLU A 289 35.70 5.64 31.40
CA GLU A 289 35.11 6.15 32.63
C GLU A 289 36.07 6.06 33.82
N ARG A 290 36.74 4.91 34.01
CA ARG A 290 37.73 4.73 35.09
C ARG A 290 38.92 5.67 34.95
N ALA A 291 39.35 5.92 33.71
CA ALA A 291 40.38 6.89 33.40
C ALA A 291 39.92 8.36 33.50
N GLY A 292 38.64 8.63 33.77
CA GLY A 292 38.07 9.98 33.81
C GLY A 292 37.98 10.67 32.43
N LYS A 293 38.06 9.91 31.33
CA LYS A 293 38.04 10.40 29.95
C LYS A 293 36.74 10.09 29.19
N LEU A 294 35.68 9.64 29.86
CA LEU A 294 34.41 9.28 29.20
C LEU A 294 33.78 10.47 28.47
N ASP A 295 33.75 11.65 29.09
CA ASP A 295 33.24 12.90 28.50
C ASP A 295 34.00 13.26 27.21
N GLU A 296 35.33 13.31 27.29
CA GLU A 296 36.18 13.58 26.13
C GLU A 296 35.98 12.54 25.01
N THR A 297 35.79 11.27 25.38
CA THR A 297 35.56 10.18 24.43
C THR A 297 34.21 10.33 23.73
N GLU A 298 33.15 10.64 24.47
CA GLU A 298 31.82 10.93 23.93
C GLU A 298 31.87 12.09 22.92
N ASP A 299 32.46 13.22 23.32
CA ASP A 299 32.63 14.41 22.48
C ASP A 299 33.41 14.10 21.19
N GLN A 300 34.50 13.34 21.30
CA GLN A 300 35.32 12.96 20.15
C GLN A 300 34.58 11.99 19.21
N LEU A 301 33.79 11.06 19.74
CA LEU A 301 32.94 10.18 18.93
C LEU A 301 31.86 10.95 18.17
N PHE A 302 31.20 11.93 18.82
CA PHE A 302 30.25 12.82 18.14
C PHE A 302 30.89 13.60 17.00
N ARG A 303 32.05 14.23 17.26
CA ARG A 303 32.79 14.98 16.23
C ARG A 303 33.24 14.07 15.09
N ALA A 304 33.75 12.88 15.40
CA ALA A 304 34.14 11.90 14.39
C ALA A 304 32.94 11.46 13.55
N GLY A 305 31.79 11.20 14.18
CA GLY A 305 30.54 10.88 13.49
C GLY A 305 30.12 11.97 12.50
N ARG A 306 30.12 13.25 12.91
CA ARG A 306 29.81 14.38 12.02
C ARG A 306 30.79 14.54 10.87
N ILE A 307 32.09 14.35 11.11
CA ILE A 307 33.11 14.39 10.05
C ILE A 307 32.83 13.29 9.03
N LEU A 308 32.51 12.07 9.48
CA LEU A 308 32.21 10.95 8.60
C LEU A 308 30.92 11.19 7.80
N GLU A 309 29.89 11.73 8.44
CA GLU A 309 28.64 12.07 7.77
C GLU A 309 28.83 13.15 6.70
N GLY A 310 29.64 14.18 7.00
CA GLY A 310 29.99 15.26 6.08
C GLY A 310 30.96 14.86 4.95
N GLU A 311 31.62 13.71 5.05
CA GLU A 311 32.59 13.20 4.06
C GLU A 311 32.15 11.83 3.50
N PRO A 312 31.19 11.80 2.54
CA PRO A 312 30.59 10.55 2.05
C PRO A 312 31.59 9.58 1.41
N GLU A 313 32.64 10.09 0.75
CA GLU A 313 33.66 9.25 0.12
C GLU A 313 34.51 8.51 1.16
N LEU A 314 34.88 9.19 2.24
CA LEU A 314 35.61 8.59 3.36
C LEU A 314 34.75 7.52 4.04
N THR A 315 33.48 7.83 4.31
CA THR A 315 32.54 6.87 4.90
C THR A 315 32.35 5.65 4.01
N ALA A 316 32.20 5.83 2.70
CA ALA A 316 32.10 4.72 1.75
C ALA A 316 33.36 3.84 1.76
N ALA A 317 34.55 4.44 1.77
CA ALA A 317 35.81 3.71 1.81
C ALA A 317 36.01 2.92 3.12
N LEU A 318 35.62 3.48 4.26
CA LEU A 318 35.69 2.82 5.57
C LEU A 318 34.61 1.72 5.73
N SER A 319 33.46 1.89 5.08
CA SER A 319 32.38 0.90 5.04
C SER A 319 32.59 -0.24 4.04
N ASP A 320 33.54 -0.14 3.11
CA ASP A 320 33.74 -1.15 2.06
C ASP A 320 34.37 -2.45 2.59
N THR A 321 33.53 -3.43 2.95
CA THR A 321 33.97 -4.73 3.46
C THR A 321 34.68 -5.60 2.42
N ARG A 322 34.71 -5.22 1.14
CA ARG A 322 35.52 -5.90 0.11
C ARG A 322 37.00 -5.59 0.26
N ALA A 323 37.33 -4.45 0.86
CA ALA A 323 38.70 -4.07 1.16
C ALA A 323 39.17 -4.73 2.49
N PRO A 324 40.43 -5.18 2.58
CA PRO A 324 40.97 -5.74 3.82
C PRO A 324 40.79 -4.80 5.00
N ALA A 325 40.35 -5.33 6.15
CA ALA A 325 40.10 -4.52 7.35
C ALA A 325 41.35 -3.71 7.77
N ALA A 326 42.55 -4.29 7.65
CA ALA A 326 43.80 -3.61 7.97
C ALA A 326 44.04 -2.34 7.12
N ALA A 327 43.67 -2.36 5.83
CA ALA A 327 43.80 -1.20 4.96
C ALA A 327 42.82 -0.08 5.36
N ARG A 328 41.59 -0.46 5.72
CA ARG A 328 40.56 0.49 6.19
C ARG A 328 40.92 1.10 7.54
N VAL A 329 41.44 0.30 8.46
CA VAL A 329 41.98 0.78 9.76
C VAL A 329 43.16 1.73 9.53
N SER A 330 44.07 1.41 8.60
CA SER A 330 45.18 2.33 8.26
C SER A 330 44.68 3.66 7.68
N LEU A 331 43.62 3.64 6.87
CA LEU A 331 43.00 4.87 6.37
C LEU A 331 42.40 5.69 7.54
N LEU A 332 41.65 5.05 8.43
CA LEU A 332 41.11 5.69 9.64
C LEU A 332 42.22 6.34 10.48
N ASP A 333 43.31 5.62 10.72
CA ASP A 333 44.46 6.11 11.49
C ASP A 333 45.14 7.32 10.82
N LYS A 334 45.17 7.40 9.48
CA LYS A 334 45.69 8.59 8.79
C LYS A 334 44.80 9.83 8.99
N VAL A 335 43.49 9.63 9.11
CA VAL A 335 42.53 10.74 9.23
C VAL A 335 42.43 11.23 10.68
N PHE A 336 42.27 10.31 11.63
CA PHE A 336 41.98 10.60 13.04
C PHE A 336 43.16 10.34 13.99
N GLY A 337 44.22 9.66 13.54
CA GLY A 337 45.36 9.31 14.38
C GLY A 337 46.02 10.54 15.00
N GLY A 338 46.28 10.45 16.32
CA GLY A 338 46.86 11.53 17.11
C GLY A 338 45.94 12.73 17.39
N LYS A 339 44.71 12.75 16.86
CA LYS A 339 43.71 13.82 17.10
C LYS A 339 42.65 13.43 18.12
N VAL A 340 42.56 12.15 18.46
CA VAL A 340 41.60 11.59 19.41
C VAL A 340 42.35 10.82 20.50
N ASN A 341 41.71 10.64 21.65
CA ASN A 341 42.25 9.86 22.75
C ASN A 341 42.29 8.35 22.42
N GLU A 342 42.94 7.58 23.29
CA GLU A 342 43.15 6.13 23.09
C GLU A 342 41.85 5.33 23.05
N PHE A 343 40.84 5.71 23.83
CA PHE A 343 39.54 5.03 23.89
C PHE A 343 38.71 5.27 22.63
N THR A 344 38.66 6.51 22.16
CA THR A 344 38.02 6.86 20.89
C THR A 344 38.72 6.16 19.73
N ALA A 345 40.06 6.19 19.68
CA ALA A 345 40.80 5.47 18.66
C ALA A 345 40.48 3.96 18.67
N ALA A 346 40.44 3.33 19.85
CA ALA A 346 40.08 1.93 19.99
C ALA A 346 38.66 1.64 19.47
N LEU A 347 37.66 2.45 19.85
CA LEU A 347 36.26 2.30 19.39
C LEU A 347 36.11 2.50 17.88
N LEU A 348 36.77 3.51 17.31
CA LEU A 348 36.73 3.75 15.86
C LEU A 348 37.40 2.60 15.09
N ARG A 349 38.58 2.13 15.54
CA ARG A 349 39.26 0.98 14.92
C ARG A 349 38.41 -0.28 15.02
N GLN A 350 37.85 -0.56 16.19
CA GLN A 350 36.97 -1.69 16.41
C GLN A 350 35.74 -1.62 15.50
N THR A 351 35.14 -0.45 15.34
CA THR A 351 33.99 -0.24 14.45
C THR A 351 34.34 -0.57 13.00
N VAL A 352 35.48 -0.09 12.49
CA VAL A 352 35.93 -0.37 11.12
C VAL A 352 36.30 -1.84 10.92
N ARG A 353 36.89 -2.49 11.94
CA ARG A 353 37.21 -3.92 11.92
C ARG A 353 35.94 -4.79 11.87
N LEU A 354 34.95 -4.47 12.70
CA LEU A 354 33.75 -5.28 12.90
C LEU A 354 32.58 -4.92 11.99
N VAL A 355 32.69 -3.86 11.17
CA VAL A 355 31.62 -3.48 10.25
C VAL A 355 31.33 -4.61 9.27
N ARG A 356 30.08 -5.06 9.27
CA ARG A 356 29.59 -6.13 8.39
C ARG A 356 28.57 -5.60 7.40
N VAL A 357 27.54 -4.95 7.91
CA VAL A 357 26.44 -4.36 7.15
C VAL A 357 26.16 -3.00 7.76
N GLY A 358 26.00 -1.98 6.90
CA GLY A 358 25.70 -0.61 7.33
C GLY A 358 26.87 0.33 7.13
N ARG A 359 26.65 1.58 7.57
CA ARG A 359 27.59 2.67 7.40
C ARG A 359 28.38 2.94 8.68
N VAL A 360 29.65 3.29 8.55
CA VAL A 360 30.54 3.52 9.71
C VAL A 360 30.13 4.74 10.51
N ASP A 361 29.70 5.83 9.86
CA ASP A 361 29.15 7.03 10.51
C ASP A 361 27.99 6.71 11.47
N ALA A 362 27.00 5.94 11.01
CA ALA A 362 25.86 5.52 11.83
C ALA A 362 26.30 4.60 12.99
N ALA A 363 27.30 3.75 12.77
CA ALA A 363 27.85 2.89 13.81
C ALA A 363 28.59 3.72 14.88
N VAL A 364 29.34 4.75 14.49
CA VAL A 364 30.03 5.68 15.41
C VAL A 364 29.02 6.50 16.21
N ALA A 365 27.97 7.04 15.56
CA ALA A 365 26.89 7.74 16.25
C ALA A 365 26.21 6.86 17.31
N SER A 366 25.95 5.58 17.00
CA SER A 366 25.39 4.64 17.97
C SER A 366 26.33 4.35 19.16
N ILE A 367 27.65 4.50 19.00
CA ILE A 367 28.60 4.36 20.11
C ILE A 367 28.63 5.64 20.95
N ALA A 368 28.52 6.81 20.33
CA ALA A 368 28.37 8.07 21.05
C ALA A 368 27.11 8.05 21.94
N ASP A 369 25.97 7.57 21.41
CA ASP A 369 24.76 7.34 22.20
C ASP A 369 24.98 6.39 23.38
N LEU A 370 25.77 5.33 23.19
CA LEU A 370 26.10 4.36 24.24
C LEU A 370 27.00 4.99 25.32
N ALA A 371 27.96 5.83 24.94
CA ALA A 371 28.82 6.57 25.86
C ALA A 371 28.01 7.56 26.70
N ALA A 372 27.15 8.34 26.04
CA ALA A 372 26.22 9.28 26.66
C ALA A 372 25.28 8.58 27.65
N ALA A 373 24.64 7.48 27.22
CA ALA A 373 23.79 6.66 28.08
C ALA A 373 24.49 6.21 29.36
N ARG A 374 25.79 5.89 29.25
CA ARG A 374 26.61 5.37 30.34
C ARG A 374 27.07 6.47 31.31
N ARG A 375 27.31 7.68 30.81
CA ARG A 375 27.53 8.88 31.63
C ARG A 375 26.28 9.29 32.42
N GLY A 376 25.11 8.77 32.07
CA GLY A 376 23.83 9.24 32.59
C GLY A 376 23.44 10.62 32.06
N GLU A 377 24.14 11.09 31.02
CA GLU A 377 23.97 12.39 30.37
C GLU A 377 23.72 12.12 28.88
N SER A 378 22.54 12.43 28.35
CA SER A 378 22.29 12.31 26.90
C SER A 378 22.36 13.68 26.23
N VAL A 379 22.92 13.75 25.03
CA VAL A 379 22.98 15.01 24.28
C VAL A 379 21.70 15.18 23.49
N ALA A 380 21.08 16.36 23.64
CA ALA A 380 20.00 16.81 22.78
C ALA A 380 20.52 17.89 21.83
N VAL A 381 20.37 17.67 20.54
CA VAL A 381 20.63 18.69 19.52
C VAL A 381 19.35 19.50 19.34
N VAL A 382 19.43 20.81 19.57
CA VAL A 382 18.31 21.74 19.48
C VAL A 382 18.57 22.71 18.34
N GLU A 383 17.85 22.53 17.25
CA GLU A 383 17.91 23.38 16.07
C GLU A 383 16.86 24.50 16.21
N SER A 384 17.29 25.72 15.92
CA SER A 384 16.48 26.93 16.10
C SER A 384 16.83 28.00 15.07
N ALA A 385 15.86 28.85 14.74
CA ALA A 385 16.07 29.97 13.81
C ALA A 385 17.02 31.05 14.37
N VAL A 386 17.08 31.17 15.70
CA VAL A 386 17.87 32.17 16.45
C VAL A 386 18.55 31.48 17.61
N ALA A 387 19.75 31.95 17.97
CA ALA A 387 20.46 31.49 19.15
C ALA A 387 19.56 31.57 20.41
N LEU A 388 19.40 30.43 21.09
CA LEU A 388 18.67 30.36 22.36
C LEU A 388 19.37 31.21 23.42
N THR A 389 18.57 31.89 24.23
CA THR A 389 19.05 32.53 25.46
C THR A 389 19.45 31.48 26.50
N GLU A 390 20.28 31.85 27.47
CA GLU A 390 20.71 30.92 28.53
C GLU A 390 19.51 30.41 29.37
N ALA A 391 18.50 31.25 29.56
CA ALA A 391 17.25 30.87 30.22
C ALA A 391 16.47 29.81 29.41
N GLN A 392 16.36 29.98 28.10
CA GLN A 392 15.71 29.00 27.21
C GLN A 392 16.49 27.69 27.15
N ARG A 393 17.82 27.75 27.11
CA ARG A 393 18.69 26.56 27.14
C ARG A 393 18.49 25.76 28.42
N THR A 394 18.51 26.43 29.56
CA THR A 394 18.30 25.79 30.88
C THR A 394 16.91 25.18 30.96
N ARG A 395 15.87 25.92 30.57
CA ARG A 395 14.48 25.43 30.54
C ARG A 395 14.32 24.20 29.64
N THR A 396 14.96 24.19 28.48
CA THR A 396 14.95 23.05 27.56
C THR A 396 15.65 21.83 28.18
N ALA A 397 16.82 22.03 28.81
CA ALA A 397 17.54 20.96 29.49
C ALA A 397 16.70 20.34 30.62
N ASP A 398 16.08 21.17 31.46
CA ASP A 398 15.22 20.72 32.57
C ASP A 398 13.96 19.99 32.08
N LEU A 399 13.36 20.47 31.00
CA LEU A 399 12.22 19.83 30.35
C LEU A 399 12.61 18.44 29.84
N LEU A 400 13.68 18.34 29.04
CA LEU A 400 14.13 17.07 28.50
C LEU A 400 14.61 16.12 29.59
N ALA A 401 15.23 16.64 30.66
CA ALA A 401 15.63 15.83 31.81
C ALA A 401 14.44 15.20 32.52
N ARG A 402 13.32 15.92 32.64
CA ARG A 402 12.05 15.37 33.15
C ARG A 402 11.44 14.32 32.21
N ILE A 403 11.42 14.58 30.89
CA ILE A 403 10.89 13.62 29.90
C ILE A 403 11.66 12.31 29.93
N TYR A 404 12.99 12.40 29.88
CA TYR A 404 13.86 11.25 29.66
C TYR A 404 14.42 10.66 30.97
N GLN A 405 14.10 11.24 32.13
CA GLN A 405 14.49 10.79 33.48
C GLN A 405 16.02 10.62 33.64
N ARG A 406 16.79 11.52 33.02
CA ARG A 406 18.26 11.56 33.06
C ARG A 406 18.74 12.97 32.75
N LYS A 407 19.99 13.30 33.07
CA LYS A 407 20.54 14.61 32.71
C LYS A 407 20.64 14.72 31.19
N ILE A 408 20.26 15.87 30.63
CA ILE A 408 20.33 16.12 29.19
C ILE A 408 21.22 17.34 28.93
N ALA A 409 22.31 17.15 28.20
CA ALA A 409 23.15 18.24 27.73
C ALA A 409 22.55 18.81 26.45
N VAL A 410 22.23 20.12 26.43
CA VAL A 410 21.62 20.77 25.27
C VAL A 410 22.69 21.42 24.41
N GLN A 411 22.88 20.91 23.19
CA GLN A 411 23.67 21.57 22.15
C GLN A 411 22.76 22.34 21.21
N THR A 412 23.02 23.63 21.03
CA THR A 412 22.20 24.50 20.20
C THR A 412 22.83 24.71 18.82
N GLU A 413 22.05 24.51 17.77
CA GLU A 413 22.44 24.78 16.39
C GLU A 413 21.50 25.84 15.78
N VAL A 414 22.07 26.84 15.13
CA VAL A 414 21.31 27.94 14.52
C VAL A 414 21.14 27.65 13.04
N VAL A 415 19.91 27.39 12.62
CA VAL A 415 19.54 27.04 11.25
C VAL A 415 18.56 28.09 10.74
N ALA A 416 19.04 29.00 9.90
CA ALA A 416 18.25 30.12 9.40
C ALA A 416 17.04 29.69 8.52
N GLU A 417 17.06 28.45 8.01
CA GLU A 417 15.97 27.90 7.20
C GLU A 417 14.73 27.53 8.05
N LEU A 418 14.89 27.36 9.37
CA LEU A 418 13.76 27.14 10.28
C LEU A 418 12.95 28.44 10.40
N LEU A 419 11.67 28.37 10.04
CA LEU A 419 10.78 29.54 10.07
C LEU A 419 10.54 30.06 11.51
N GLY A 420 10.69 29.22 12.53
CA GLY A 420 10.56 29.55 13.95
C GLY A 420 10.17 28.34 14.80
N GLY A 421 10.35 28.44 16.12
CA GLY A 421 10.16 27.32 17.05
C GLY A 421 11.43 26.48 17.23
N LEU A 422 11.28 25.19 17.54
CA LEU A 422 12.37 24.31 17.92
C LEU A 422 12.23 22.94 17.27
N ARG A 423 13.34 22.39 16.79
CA ARG A 423 13.46 20.98 16.43
C ARG A 423 14.49 20.36 17.35
N ILE A 424 14.06 19.39 18.16
CA ILE A 424 14.89 18.76 19.18
C ILE A 424 15.15 17.31 18.78
N THR A 425 16.40 16.94 18.67
CA THR A 425 16.82 15.57 18.37
C THR A 425 17.55 14.98 19.57
N VAL A 426 17.03 13.87 20.10
CA VAL A 426 17.65 13.11 21.20
C VAL A 426 17.90 11.68 20.74
N GLY A 427 19.15 11.35 20.43
CA GLY A 427 19.51 10.10 19.78
C GLY A 427 18.81 9.95 18.42
N ASN A 428 17.84 9.04 18.33
CA ASN A 428 17.06 8.78 17.10
C ASN A 428 15.63 9.36 17.16
N GLU A 429 15.28 10.09 18.21
CA GLU A 429 13.96 10.70 18.35
C GLU A 429 14.03 12.17 17.95
N VAL A 430 13.08 12.59 17.12
CA VAL A 430 12.94 13.99 16.70
C VAL A 430 11.60 14.51 17.24
N ILE A 431 11.67 15.58 18.02
CA ILE A 431 10.53 16.35 18.49
C ILE A 431 10.47 17.61 17.61
N GLU A 432 9.47 17.65 16.74
CA GLU A 432 9.21 18.79 15.85
C GLU A 432 8.20 19.74 16.52
N ALA A 433 8.72 20.82 17.08
CA ALA A 433 7.95 21.92 17.65
C ALA A 433 8.18 23.24 16.89
N ASP A 434 8.55 23.15 15.61
CA ASP A 434 8.71 24.29 14.71
C ASP A 434 7.41 24.59 13.94
N ILE A 435 7.34 25.80 13.40
CA ILE A 435 6.13 26.29 12.72
C ILE A 435 6.02 25.74 11.28
N ALA A 436 7.12 25.37 10.63
CA ALA A 436 7.09 24.81 9.29
C ALA A 436 6.39 23.44 9.30
N SER A 437 6.80 22.54 10.21
CA SER A 437 6.13 21.25 10.41
C SER A 437 4.65 21.39 10.79
N ARG A 438 4.25 22.48 11.48
CA ARG A 438 2.83 22.76 11.76
C ARG A 438 2.05 23.18 10.54
N LEU A 439 2.63 24.03 9.68
CA LEU A 439 2.00 24.45 8.43
C LEU A 439 1.83 23.25 7.49
N ASP A 440 2.83 22.37 7.42
CA ASP A 440 2.76 21.13 6.63
C ASP A 440 1.65 20.20 7.16
N LYS A 441 1.61 19.98 8.48
CA LYS A 441 0.51 19.20 9.12
C LYS A 441 -0.86 19.83 8.88
N ALA A 442 -0.97 21.15 8.93
CA ALA A 442 -2.22 21.86 8.63
C ALA A 442 -2.63 21.68 7.17
N ALA A 443 -1.68 21.71 6.23
CA ALA A 443 -1.92 21.44 4.81
C ALA A 443 -2.38 20.00 4.57
N GLU A 444 -1.78 19.02 5.27
CA GLU A 444 -2.15 17.60 5.16
C GLU A 444 -3.56 17.30 5.69
N GLN A 445 -4.01 18.03 6.72
CA GLN A 445 -5.34 17.88 7.32
C GLN A 445 -6.46 18.51 6.48
N LEU A 446 -6.13 19.19 5.38
CA LEU A 446 -7.14 19.78 4.50
C LEU A 446 -8.01 18.67 3.88
N PRO A 447 -9.34 18.86 3.82
CA PRO A 447 -10.24 17.90 3.22
C PRO A 447 -9.91 17.72 1.73
N ARG A 448 -9.63 16.48 1.33
CA ARG A 448 -9.38 16.08 -0.07
C ARG A 448 -10.66 15.93 -0.89
#